data_AF-A0A8T2L7D7-F1
#
_entry.id   AF-A0A8T2L7D7-F1
#
_cell.length_a   1.000
_cell.length_b   1.000
_cell.length_c   1.000
_cell.angle_alpha   90.00
_cell.angle_beta   90.00
_cell.angle_gamma   90.00
#
_symmetry.space_group_name_H-M   'P 1'
#
loop_
_entity.id
_entity.type
_entity.pdbx_description
1 polymer ?
#
loop_
_entity_poly.entity_id
_entity_poly.type
_entity_poly.pdbx_seq_one_letter_code
_entity_poly.pdbx_strand_id
1 'polypeptide(L)'
;MVLLRHISVALTAAVTAVGAALFVAVNLLYKRRVWTPEDYYVFKEEEVEQRERQVLVLGLDGAGKSSVLQGLSGADSKRCCRPTRGFNFIRLHTPVCQLDVLEIGGGEDLRVYWTDFLRRTHILVYVVDSSDRSRLPVAKDELHRLLRVDTQLPVVILGNKQDKPNAVSVPELRDALSLGSVADQRKLFLLSLQLGSVGATAACSLQSLQDLLLKLA
;
A
#
# COMPACT_ATOMS: atom_id res chain seq x y z
N MET A 1 -25.75 -66.92 -50.34
CA MET A 1 -25.20 -66.48 -49.04
C MET A 1 -23.73 -66.01 -49.08
N VAL A 2 -22.88 -66.53 -49.98
CA VAL A 2 -21.45 -66.14 -50.07
C VAL A 2 -21.25 -64.71 -50.59
N LEU A 3 -22.01 -64.28 -51.61
CA LEU A 3 -21.88 -62.95 -52.21
C LEU A 3 -22.17 -61.79 -51.23
N LEU A 4 -23.18 -61.94 -50.37
CA LEU A 4 -23.54 -60.97 -49.33
C LEU A 4 -22.44 -60.80 -48.27
N ARG A 5 -21.71 -61.87 -47.95
CA ARG A 5 -20.56 -61.81 -47.02
C ARG A 5 -19.40 -61.02 -47.62
N HIS A 6 -19.09 -61.22 -48.90
CA HIS A 6 -18.03 -60.45 -49.56
C HIS A 6 -18.37 -58.96 -49.67
N ILE A 7 -19.63 -58.61 -49.94
CA ILE A 7 -20.08 -57.22 -49.98
C ILE A 7 -20.00 -56.58 -48.60
N SER A 8 -20.42 -57.29 -47.54
CA SER A 8 -20.35 -56.78 -46.16
C SER A 8 -18.91 -56.56 -45.68
N VAL A 9 -18.00 -57.48 -46.02
CA VAL A 9 -16.56 -57.34 -45.71
C VAL A 9 -15.93 -56.18 -46.49
N ALA A 10 -16.31 -55.99 -47.77
CA ALA A 10 -15.83 -54.87 -48.56
C ALA A 10 -16.33 -53.51 -48.03
N LEU A 11 -17.61 -53.42 -47.62
CA LEU A 11 -18.21 -52.22 -47.04
C LEU A 11 -17.56 -51.85 -45.70
N THR A 12 -17.36 -52.84 -44.83
CA THR A 12 -16.69 -52.60 -43.54
C THR A 12 -15.27 -52.12 -43.74
N ALA A 13 -14.48 -52.78 -44.60
CA ALA A 13 -13.11 -52.35 -44.91
C ALA A 13 -13.05 -50.91 -45.48
N ALA A 14 -14.00 -50.55 -46.35
CA ALA A 14 -14.07 -49.20 -46.91
C ALA A 14 -14.37 -48.14 -45.82
N VAL A 15 -15.29 -48.41 -44.91
CA VAL A 15 -15.63 -47.50 -43.81
C VAL A 15 -14.44 -47.30 -42.86
N THR A 16 -13.71 -48.37 -42.53
CA THR A 16 -12.50 -48.25 -41.69
C THR A 16 -11.39 -47.46 -42.39
N ALA A 17 -11.19 -47.69 -43.69
CA ALA A 17 -10.17 -46.98 -44.45
C ALA A 17 -10.46 -45.48 -44.54
N VAL A 18 -11.71 -45.11 -44.81
CA VAL A 18 -12.15 -43.70 -44.84
C VAL A 18 -12.04 -43.06 -43.47
N GLY A 19 -12.49 -43.76 -42.41
CA GLY A 19 -12.38 -43.27 -41.03
C GLY A 19 -10.94 -43.03 -40.59
N ALA A 20 -10.03 -43.94 -40.91
CA ALA A 20 -8.60 -43.79 -40.63
C ALA A 20 -7.98 -42.63 -41.41
N ALA A 21 -8.32 -42.48 -42.70
CA ALA A 21 -7.86 -41.38 -43.52
C ALA A 21 -8.35 -40.02 -42.99
N LEU A 22 -9.61 -39.93 -42.56
CA LEU A 22 -10.18 -38.74 -41.94
C LEU A 22 -9.54 -38.43 -40.58
N PHE A 23 -9.31 -39.43 -39.73
CA PHE A 23 -8.63 -39.25 -38.45
C PHE A 23 -7.19 -38.75 -38.65
N VAL A 24 -6.45 -39.33 -39.60
CA VAL A 24 -5.10 -38.89 -39.94
C VAL A 24 -5.13 -37.49 -40.56
N ALA A 25 -6.06 -37.19 -41.47
CA ALA A 25 -6.19 -35.86 -42.07
C ALA A 25 -6.55 -34.80 -41.02
N VAL A 26 -7.52 -35.08 -40.14
CA VAL A 26 -7.89 -34.19 -39.03
C VAL A 26 -6.72 -34.04 -38.07
N ASN A 27 -5.99 -35.11 -37.73
CA ASN A 27 -4.82 -35.04 -36.86
C ASN A 27 -3.67 -34.25 -37.51
N LEU A 28 -3.44 -34.40 -38.81
CA LEU A 28 -2.43 -33.64 -39.56
C LEU A 28 -2.83 -32.17 -39.73
N LEU A 29 -4.10 -31.87 -39.95
CA LEU A 29 -4.64 -30.51 -39.99
C LEU A 29 -4.64 -29.86 -38.60
N TYR A 30 -4.94 -30.63 -37.55
CA TYR A 30 -4.91 -30.19 -36.15
C TYR A 30 -3.47 -29.97 -35.67
N LYS A 31 -2.53 -30.86 -35.98
CA LYS A 31 -1.09 -30.67 -35.72
C LYS A 31 -0.49 -29.49 -36.48
N ARG A 32 -1.00 -29.13 -37.67
CA ARG A 32 -0.61 -27.90 -38.37
C ARG A 32 -1.14 -26.62 -37.73
N ARG A 33 -2.10 -26.71 -36.81
CA ARG A 33 -2.53 -25.60 -35.93
C ARG A 33 -1.88 -25.64 -34.55
N VAL A 34 -0.90 -26.51 -34.33
CA VAL A 34 -0.07 -26.49 -33.13
C VAL A 34 1.04 -25.47 -33.35
N TRP A 35 0.69 -24.24 -32.98
CA TRP A 35 1.43 -23.43 -32.03
C TRP A 35 2.96 -23.35 -32.28
N THR A 36 3.41 -22.26 -32.89
CA THR A 36 4.85 -21.98 -33.02
C THR A 36 5.40 -21.50 -31.66
N PRO A 37 6.67 -21.76 -31.29
CA PRO A 37 7.28 -21.21 -30.07
C PRO A 37 7.25 -19.66 -30.00
N GLU A 38 7.09 -19.00 -31.14
CA GLU A 38 6.89 -17.54 -31.27
C GLU A 38 5.47 -17.13 -30.84
N ASP A 39 4.47 -18.01 -30.89
CA ASP A 39 3.11 -17.75 -30.40
C ASP A 39 2.98 -17.97 -28.87
N TYR A 40 4.10 -18.18 -28.16
CA TYR A 40 4.24 -18.22 -26.67
C TYR A 40 4.90 -16.96 -26.18
N TYR A 41 4.98 -15.93 -27.03
CA TYR A 41 4.76 -14.60 -26.51
C TYR A 41 3.27 -14.50 -26.15
N VAL A 42 2.93 -15.25 -25.09
CA VAL A 42 1.92 -14.95 -24.11
C VAL A 42 1.88 -13.44 -24.02
N PHE A 43 0.68 -12.88 -24.17
CA PHE A 43 0.35 -11.57 -23.68
C PHE A 43 1.04 -11.40 -22.33
N LYS A 44 2.21 -10.78 -22.35
CA LYS A 44 2.75 -10.13 -21.20
C LYS A 44 1.70 -9.05 -21.02
N GLU A 45 0.68 -9.35 -20.20
CA GLU A 45 0.16 -8.30 -19.34
C GLU A 45 1.44 -7.61 -18.90
N GLU A 46 1.65 -6.39 -19.40
CA GLU A 46 2.38 -5.46 -18.61
C GLU A 46 1.58 -5.46 -17.29
N GLU A 47 1.92 -6.38 -16.39
CA GLU A 47 1.98 -6.07 -14.99
C GLU A 47 2.80 -4.79 -15.00
N VAL A 48 2.08 -3.67 -15.09
CA VAL A 48 2.56 -2.41 -14.57
C VAL A 48 3.00 -2.83 -13.19
N GLU A 49 4.31 -3.00 -13.02
CA GLU A 49 4.91 -3.43 -11.78
C GLU A 49 4.43 -2.39 -10.77
N GLN A 50 3.32 -2.69 -10.09
CA GLN A 50 2.63 -1.71 -9.26
C GLN A 50 3.61 -1.46 -8.15
N ARG A 51 4.31 -0.33 -8.21
CA ARG A 51 5.39 -0.02 -7.29
C ARG A 51 4.84 -0.14 -5.88
N GLU A 52 5.23 -1.19 -5.17
CA GLU A 52 4.81 -1.40 -3.78
C GLU A 52 5.62 -0.44 -2.92
N ARG A 53 4.93 0.47 -2.23
CA ARG A 53 5.56 1.46 -1.37
C ARG A 53 5.07 1.30 0.05
N GLN A 54 6.02 1.14 0.96
CA GLN A 54 5.74 1.05 2.39
C GLN A 54 5.75 2.43 3.03
N VAL A 55 4.64 2.77 3.68
CA VAL A 55 4.48 3.95 4.52
C VAL A 55 4.48 3.51 5.98
N LEU A 56 5.40 4.03 6.79
CA LEU A 56 5.43 3.73 8.22
C LEU A 56 4.81 4.88 9.00
N VAL A 57 3.86 4.58 9.88
CA VAL A 57 3.17 5.55 10.73
C VAL A 57 3.64 5.40 12.17
N LEU A 58 4.40 6.39 12.64
CA LEU A 58 4.96 6.45 14.00
C LEU A 58 4.51 7.72 14.74
N GLY A 59 4.86 7.82 16.02
CA GLY A 59 4.46 8.91 16.90
C GLY A 59 4.05 8.39 18.28
N LEU A 60 4.01 9.28 19.28
CA LEU A 60 3.72 8.89 20.66
C LEU A 60 2.33 8.23 20.81
N ASP A 61 2.17 7.46 21.87
CA ASP A 61 0.86 6.96 22.29
C ASP A 61 -0.14 8.12 22.46
N GLY A 62 -1.39 7.85 22.07
CA GLY A 62 -2.43 8.88 22.07
C GLY A 62 -2.31 9.94 20.97
N ALA A 63 -1.26 9.98 20.14
CA ALA A 63 -1.14 10.99 19.07
C ALA A 63 -2.25 10.94 18.00
N GLY A 64 -2.93 9.80 17.87
CA GLY A 64 -4.03 9.59 16.92
C GLY A 64 -3.66 8.85 15.64
N LYS A 65 -2.53 8.12 15.64
CA LYS A 65 -2.06 7.29 14.52
C LYS A 65 -3.14 6.35 13.97
N SER A 66 -3.79 5.56 14.82
CA SER A 66 -4.82 4.61 14.39
C SER A 66 -6.05 5.31 13.80
N SER A 67 -6.37 6.52 14.27
CA SER A 67 -7.43 7.35 13.70
C SER A 67 -7.07 7.87 12.31
N VAL A 68 -5.82 8.26 12.08
CA VAL A 68 -5.31 8.60 10.73
C VAL A 68 -5.42 7.38 9.82
N LEU A 69 -5.00 6.21 10.30
CA LEU A 69 -5.06 4.97 9.55
C LEU A 69 -6.51 4.60 9.13
N GLN A 70 -7.46 4.73 10.05
CA GLN A 70 -8.89 4.52 9.76
C GLN A 70 -9.43 5.54 8.75
N GLY A 71 -9.02 6.80 8.88
CA GLY A 71 -9.39 7.85 7.92
C GLY A 71 -8.88 7.55 6.51
N LEU A 72 -7.64 7.06 6.39
CA LEU A 72 -7.05 6.65 5.11
C LEU A 72 -7.72 5.38 4.53
N SER A 73 -8.20 4.46 5.36
CA SER A 73 -8.90 3.27 4.89
C SER A 73 -10.36 3.54 4.48
N GLY A 74 -10.86 4.79 4.60
CA GLY A 74 -12.26 5.14 4.35
C GLY A 74 -13.23 4.51 5.35
N ALA A 75 -12.74 4.00 6.48
CA ALA A 75 -13.61 3.45 7.53
C ALA A 75 -14.26 4.60 8.30
N ASP A 76 -15.53 4.43 8.68
CA ASP A 76 -16.24 5.41 9.51
C ASP A 76 -15.39 5.75 10.76
N SER A 77 -14.99 7.01 10.90
CA SER A 77 -14.18 7.57 12.01
C SER A 77 -14.81 7.46 13.41
N LYS A 78 -15.88 6.67 13.54
CA LYS A 78 -16.69 6.48 14.76
C LYS A 78 -16.11 5.43 15.72
N ARG A 79 -15.07 4.69 15.32
CA ARG A 79 -14.49 3.66 16.19
C ARG A 79 -13.53 4.28 17.21
N CYS A 80 -13.87 4.15 18.48
CA CYS A 80 -12.94 4.41 19.57
C CYS A 80 -11.73 3.47 19.43
N CYS A 81 -10.54 4.05 19.24
CA CYS A 81 -9.30 3.30 19.08
C CYS A 81 -8.70 3.02 20.47
N ARG A 82 -8.44 1.74 20.78
CA ARG A 82 -7.66 1.36 21.96
C ARG A 82 -6.17 1.56 21.69
N PRO A 83 -5.32 1.78 22.72
CA PRO A 83 -3.87 1.82 22.53
C PRO A 83 -3.34 0.57 21.83
N THR A 84 -2.63 0.75 20.71
CA THR A 84 -2.04 -0.33 19.92
C THR A 84 -0.86 -0.96 20.67
N ARG A 85 -0.95 -2.26 21.01
CA ARG A 85 0.10 -3.05 21.68
C ARG A 85 1.05 -3.80 20.71
N GLY A 86 1.01 -3.45 19.44
CA GLY A 86 1.76 -4.12 18.38
C GLY A 86 1.77 -3.25 17.13
N PHE A 87 1.14 -3.73 16.06
CA PHE A 87 1.02 -2.98 14.81
C PHE A 87 -0.38 -3.12 14.20
N ASN A 88 -0.74 -2.16 13.35
CA ASN A 88 -1.88 -2.26 12.44
C ASN A 88 -1.35 -2.11 11.00
N PHE A 89 -2.04 -2.73 10.06
CA PHE A 89 -1.65 -2.70 8.65
C PHE A 89 -2.88 -2.48 7.78
N ILE A 90 -2.78 -1.55 6.83
CA ILE A 90 -3.76 -1.39 5.76
C ILE A 90 -3.03 -1.35 4.42
N ARG A 91 -3.71 -1.83 3.38
CA ARG A 91 -3.26 -1.74 2.00
C ARG A 91 -4.20 -0.83 1.23
N LEU A 92 -3.66 0.21 0.63
CA LEU A 92 -4.41 1.15 -0.21
C LEU A 92 -4.04 0.89 -1.67
N HIS A 93 -5.02 0.42 -2.43
CA HIS A 93 -4.89 0.29 -3.88
C HIS A 93 -5.18 1.64 -4.52
N THR A 94 -4.20 2.17 -5.26
CA THR A 94 -4.39 3.37 -6.07
C THR A 94 -4.10 3.06 -7.53
N PRO A 95 -4.61 3.85 -8.48
CA PRO A 95 -4.37 3.60 -9.90
C PRO A 95 -2.89 3.61 -10.30
N VAL A 96 -2.03 4.27 -9.50
CA VAL A 96 -0.62 4.51 -9.82
C VAL A 96 0.30 3.53 -9.08
N CYS A 97 -0.03 3.16 -7.84
CA CYS A 97 0.81 2.30 -7.00
C CYS A 97 0.01 1.62 -5.88
N GLN A 98 0.63 0.63 -5.23
CA GLN A 98 0.11 0.02 -4.03
C GLN A 98 0.82 0.60 -2.80
N LEU A 99 0.05 1.19 -1.88
CA LEU A 99 0.59 1.72 -0.62
C LEU A 99 0.31 0.76 0.54
N ASP A 100 1.38 0.26 1.12
CA ASP A 100 1.36 -0.60 2.31
C ASP A 100 1.62 0.26 3.54
N VAL A 101 0.56 0.60 4.28
CA VAL A 101 0.64 1.50 5.44
C VAL A 101 0.70 0.69 6.73
N LEU A 102 1.84 0.78 7.41
CA LEU A 102 2.14 0.08 8.65
C LEU A 102 2.15 1.07 9.82
N GLU A 103 1.23 0.92 10.77
CA GLU A 103 1.24 1.65 12.03
C GLU A 103 1.89 0.79 13.12
N ILE A 104 2.81 1.37 13.90
CA ILE A 104 3.35 0.74 15.11
C ILE A 104 2.83 1.45 16.36
N GLY A 105 2.58 0.70 17.43
CA GLY A 105 2.23 1.24 18.74
C GLY A 105 3.27 2.25 19.27
N GLY A 106 2.79 3.27 19.98
CA GLY A 106 3.64 4.37 20.46
C GLY A 106 3.87 4.41 21.97
N GLY A 107 3.47 3.35 22.68
CA GLY A 107 3.83 3.16 24.08
C GLY A 107 5.34 3.10 24.23
N GLU A 108 5.84 3.58 25.36
CA GLU A 108 7.28 3.69 25.63
C GLU A 108 8.03 2.37 25.44
N ASP A 109 7.40 1.27 25.84
CA ASP A 109 7.86 -0.12 25.67
C ASP A 109 8.03 -0.55 24.20
N LEU A 110 7.28 0.07 23.28
CA LEU A 110 7.31 -0.26 21.85
C LEU A 110 8.25 0.63 21.03
N ARG A 111 8.63 1.81 21.55
CA ARG A 111 9.45 2.80 20.81
C ARG A 111 10.84 2.27 20.47
N VAL A 112 11.37 1.34 21.26
CA VAL A 112 12.66 0.68 21.01
C VAL A 112 12.69 -0.03 19.64
N TYR A 113 11.56 -0.60 19.22
CA TYR A 113 11.45 -1.36 17.97
C TYR A 113 11.24 -0.50 16.73
N TRP A 114 10.91 0.79 16.88
CA TRP A 114 10.58 1.66 15.74
C TRP A 114 11.66 1.70 14.66
N THR A 115 12.93 1.66 15.07
CA THR A 115 14.08 1.69 14.16
C THR A 115 14.22 0.44 13.30
N ASP A 116 13.67 -0.69 13.76
CA ASP A 116 13.74 -1.96 13.03
C ASP A 116 12.84 -1.92 11.79
N PHE A 117 11.74 -1.16 11.84
CA PHE A 117 10.80 -0.99 10.73
C PHE A 117 11.27 0.02 9.68
N LEU A 118 12.20 0.92 10.02
CA LEU A 118 12.66 1.98 9.10
C LEU A 118 13.36 1.42 7.84
N ARG A 119 14.06 0.28 7.92
CA ARG A 119 14.86 -0.24 6.79
C ARG A 119 14.06 -0.57 5.53
N ARG A 120 12.76 -0.88 5.67
CA ARG A 120 11.87 -1.22 4.55
C ARG A 120 10.91 -0.07 4.21
N THR A 121 11.00 1.03 4.96
CA THR A 121 10.09 2.17 4.84
C THR A 121 10.54 3.07 3.70
N HIS A 122 9.59 3.48 2.88
CA HIS A 122 9.82 4.44 1.79
C HIS A 122 9.42 5.86 2.22
N ILE A 123 8.40 5.98 3.07
CA ILE A 123 7.91 7.26 3.60
C ILE A 123 7.61 7.09 5.09
N LEU A 124 8.14 7.98 5.93
CA LEU A 124 7.77 8.07 7.34
C LEU A 124 6.67 9.10 7.53
N VAL A 125 5.53 8.68 8.06
CA VAL A 125 4.49 9.57 8.60
C VAL A 125 4.65 9.63 10.11
N TYR A 126 4.99 10.80 10.66
CA TYR A 126 5.15 11.00 12.08
C TYR A 126 4.01 11.85 12.65
N VAL A 127 3.14 11.24 13.45
CA VAL A 127 1.94 11.86 14.00
C VAL A 127 2.22 12.46 15.36
N VAL A 128 1.88 13.73 15.53
CA VAL A 128 2.08 14.50 16.76
C VAL A 128 0.75 15.02 17.27
N ASP A 129 0.46 14.85 18.56
CA ASP A 129 -0.67 15.51 19.20
C ASP A 129 -0.32 16.99 19.41
N SER A 130 -0.92 17.86 18.61
CA SER A 130 -0.65 19.31 18.69
C SER A 130 -1.18 19.93 19.99
N SER A 131 -2.13 19.26 20.66
CA SER A 131 -2.66 19.73 21.94
C SER A 131 -1.79 19.36 23.14
N ASP A 132 -0.92 18.38 22.99
CA ASP A 132 -0.14 17.81 24.10
C ASP A 132 1.22 18.48 24.25
N ARG A 133 1.20 19.75 24.67
CA ARG A 133 2.39 20.61 24.77
C ARG A 133 3.48 20.03 25.68
N SER A 134 3.11 19.33 26.75
CA SER A 134 4.07 18.76 27.70
C SER A 134 4.88 17.60 27.11
N ARG A 135 4.33 16.87 26.13
CA ARG A 135 5.00 15.75 25.46
C ARG A 135 5.67 16.12 24.13
N LEU A 136 5.58 17.37 23.67
CA LEU A 136 6.30 17.83 22.48
C LEU A 136 7.82 17.62 22.56
N PRO A 137 8.50 17.87 23.71
CA PRO A 137 9.93 17.57 23.83
C PRO A 137 10.24 16.08 23.61
N VAL A 138 9.44 15.19 24.18
CA VAL A 138 9.58 13.73 24.00
C VAL A 138 9.34 13.35 22.53
N ALA A 139 8.32 13.93 21.91
CA ALA A 139 8.02 13.69 20.50
C ALA A 139 9.15 14.17 19.59
N LYS A 140 9.79 15.30 19.92
CA LYS A 140 10.98 15.82 19.23
C LYS A 140 12.14 14.84 19.38
N ASP A 141 12.49 14.44 20.60
CA ASP A 141 13.66 13.59 20.84
C ASP A 141 13.54 12.24 20.11
N GLU A 142 12.35 11.64 20.13
CA GLU A 142 12.07 10.42 19.38
C GLU A 142 12.11 10.62 17.86
N LEU A 143 11.53 11.72 17.34
CA LEU A 143 11.62 12.05 15.92
C LEU A 143 13.09 12.16 15.48
N HIS A 144 13.88 12.96 16.19
CA HIS A 144 15.30 13.15 15.87
C HIS A 144 16.12 11.86 16.00
N ARG A 145 15.77 10.97 16.94
CA ARG A 145 16.34 9.62 17.01
C ARG A 145 16.06 8.82 15.75
N LEU A 146 14.83 8.82 15.24
CA LEU A 146 14.45 8.13 14.00
C LEU A 146 15.14 8.73 12.77
N LEU A 147 15.19 10.05 12.67
CA LEU A 147 15.78 10.76 11.53
C LEU A 147 17.29 10.52 11.38
N ARG A 148 18.00 10.17 12.47
CA ARG A 148 19.42 9.81 12.41
C ARG A 148 19.69 8.44 11.79
N VAL A 149 18.70 7.54 11.79
CA VAL A 149 18.86 6.18 11.26
C VAL A 149 18.89 6.18 9.73
N ASP A 150 18.05 6.99 9.12
CA ASP A 150 18.04 7.19 7.67
C ASP A 150 17.96 8.69 7.38
N THR A 151 19.03 9.24 6.80
CA THR A 151 19.15 10.67 6.52
C THR A 151 18.34 11.13 5.32
N GLN A 152 17.99 10.22 4.41
CA GLN A 152 17.33 10.53 3.13
C GLN A 152 15.84 10.21 3.14
N LEU A 153 15.36 9.42 4.11
CA LEU A 153 13.95 9.04 4.22
C LEU A 153 13.01 10.26 4.20
N PRO A 154 12.10 10.36 3.21
CA PRO A 154 11.06 11.38 3.18
C PRO A 154 10.16 11.29 4.41
N VAL A 155 9.87 12.45 5.01
CA VAL A 155 9.10 12.53 6.25
C VAL A 155 7.92 13.47 6.11
N VAL A 156 6.75 12.99 6.52
CA VAL A 156 5.52 13.77 6.65
C VAL A 156 5.18 13.89 8.13
N ILE A 157 5.31 15.08 8.69
CA ILE A 157 4.88 15.40 10.05
C ILE A 157 3.40 15.77 10.01
N LEU A 158 2.59 15.06 10.81
CA LEU A 158 1.17 15.35 10.97
C LEU A 158 0.91 15.96 12.34
N GLY A 159 0.68 17.27 12.37
CA GLY A 159 0.17 17.97 13.55
C GLY A 159 -1.32 17.69 13.71
N ASN A 160 -1.65 16.64 14.46
CA ASN A 160 -3.02 16.18 14.67
C ASN A 160 -3.70 16.92 15.83
N LYS A 161 -5.03 16.77 15.93
CA LYS A 161 -5.91 17.33 16.98
C LYS A 161 -5.97 18.86 17.00
N GLN A 162 -5.95 19.45 15.81
CA GLN A 162 -6.05 20.90 15.62
C GLN A 162 -7.44 21.47 15.97
N ASP A 163 -8.44 20.61 16.21
CA ASP A 163 -9.74 20.97 16.80
C ASP A 163 -9.66 21.42 18.26
N LYS A 164 -8.60 21.05 18.99
CA LYS A 164 -8.52 21.31 20.41
C LYS A 164 -8.05 22.74 20.71
N PRO A 165 -8.58 23.38 21.77
CA PRO A 165 -8.29 24.79 22.08
C PRO A 165 -6.82 25.06 22.43
N ASN A 166 -6.10 24.05 22.92
CA ASN A 166 -4.69 24.14 23.29
C ASN A 166 -3.73 23.65 22.20
N ALA A 167 -4.23 23.36 21.00
CA ALA A 167 -3.41 22.95 19.87
C ALA A 167 -2.34 24.01 19.53
N VAL A 168 -1.10 23.58 19.31
CA VAL A 168 -0.04 24.44 18.78
C VAL A 168 -0.30 24.78 17.32
N SER A 169 0.01 26.02 16.96
CA SER A 169 0.01 26.46 15.57
C SER A 169 1.08 25.74 14.74
N VAL A 170 0.95 25.74 13.41
CA VAL A 170 1.94 25.12 12.51
C VAL A 170 3.36 25.69 12.71
N PRO A 171 3.56 27.03 12.84
CA PRO A 171 4.87 27.58 13.17
C PRO A 171 5.39 27.13 14.53
N GLU A 172 4.56 27.18 15.59
CA GLU A 172 4.95 26.70 16.92
C GLU A 172 5.36 25.22 16.91
N LEU A 173 4.64 24.37 16.18
CA LEU A 173 4.94 22.96 16.05
C LEU A 173 6.28 22.73 15.32
N ARG A 174 6.54 23.52 14.27
CA ARG A 174 7.81 23.48 13.53
C ARG A 174 8.99 23.80 14.44
N ASP A 175 8.85 24.83 15.29
CA ASP A 175 9.88 25.25 16.22
C ASP A 175 10.05 24.26 17.37
N ALA A 176 8.95 23.80 17.96
CA ALA A 176 8.94 22.83 19.06
C ALA A 176 9.61 21.50 18.69
N LEU A 177 9.45 21.06 17.44
CA LEU A 177 10.08 19.85 16.90
C LEU A 177 11.47 20.12 16.27
N SER A 178 11.93 21.38 16.29
CA SER A 178 13.23 21.80 15.74
C SER A 178 13.44 21.36 14.28
N LEU A 179 12.38 21.43 13.45
CA LEU A 179 12.39 20.88 12.09
C LEU A 179 13.33 21.63 11.14
N GLY A 180 13.66 22.90 11.44
CA GLY A 180 14.61 23.69 10.65
C GLY A 180 16.00 23.05 10.55
N SER A 181 16.41 22.28 11.56
CA SER A 181 17.72 21.60 11.57
C SER A 181 17.81 20.36 10.67
N VAL A 182 16.66 19.81 10.24
CA VAL A 182 16.58 18.56 9.48
C VAL A 182 15.96 18.73 8.09
N ALA A 183 15.38 19.90 7.80
CA ALA A 183 14.68 20.18 6.55
C ALA A 183 15.59 20.17 5.31
N ASP A 184 16.86 20.56 5.44
CA ASP A 184 17.77 20.67 4.29
C ASP A 184 18.30 19.32 3.81
N GLN A 185 18.22 18.28 4.66
CA GLN A 185 18.84 16.98 4.38
C GLN A 185 17.89 16.00 3.69
N ARG A 186 16.57 16.27 3.70
CA ARG A 186 15.53 15.35 3.24
C ARG A 186 14.29 16.09 2.79
N LYS A 187 13.42 15.39 2.06
CA LYS A 187 12.06 15.89 1.80
C LYS A 187 11.26 15.84 3.10
N LEU A 188 10.90 17.02 3.64
CA LEU A 188 10.12 17.14 4.86
C LEU A 188 8.85 17.97 4.60
N PHE A 189 7.70 17.42 4.97
CA PHE A 189 6.40 18.09 4.86
C PHE A 189 5.75 18.17 6.24
N LEU A 190 5.08 19.28 6.53
CA LEU A 190 4.32 19.48 7.76
C LEU A 190 2.88 19.81 7.40
N LEU A 191 1.94 18.98 7.84
CA LEU A 191 0.51 19.15 7.61
C LEU A 191 -0.23 19.23 8.96
N SER A 192 -1.29 20.03 9.00
CA SER A 192 -2.25 20.06 10.10
C SER A 192 -3.41 19.11 9.80
N LEU A 193 -3.86 18.37 10.81
CA LEU A 193 -4.96 17.42 10.67
C LEU A 193 -6.01 17.59 11.77
N GLN A 194 -7.28 17.52 11.35
CA GLN A 194 -8.45 17.56 12.21
C GLN A 194 -9.42 16.47 11.78
N LEU A 195 -9.47 15.36 12.55
CA LEU A 195 -10.35 14.22 12.28
C LEU A 195 -11.74 14.34 12.94
N GLY A 196 -11.92 15.30 13.86
CA GLY A 196 -13.11 15.40 14.73
C GLY A 196 -14.29 16.23 14.22
N SER A 197 -14.14 16.98 13.11
CA SER A 197 -15.27 17.75 12.56
C SER A 197 -15.99 16.93 11.49
N VAL A 198 -17.28 16.68 11.70
CA VAL A 198 -18.20 16.32 10.61
C VAL A 198 -18.23 17.51 9.64
N GLY A 199 -17.46 17.44 8.55
CA GLY A 199 -17.33 18.55 7.59
C GLY A 199 -16.23 18.36 6.54
N ALA A 200 -16.31 19.16 5.47
CA ALA A 200 -15.44 19.09 4.28
C ALA A 200 -13.93 19.27 4.58
N THR A 201 -13.58 19.94 5.68
CA THR A 201 -12.18 20.25 6.04
C THR A 201 -11.37 19.01 6.46
N ALA A 202 -11.99 18.07 7.17
CA ALA A 202 -11.35 16.81 7.57
C ALA A 202 -11.06 15.92 6.35
N ALA A 203 -12.03 15.83 5.42
CA ALA A 203 -11.87 15.12 4.16
C ALA A 203 -10.77 15.75 3.29
N CYS A 204 -10.73 17.09 3.21
CA CYS A 204 -9.71 17.81 2.45
C CYS A 204 -8.29 17.58 2.97
N SER A 205 -8.09 17.56 4.29
CA SER A 205 -6.77 17.34 4.90
C SER A 205 -6.29 15.89 4.76
N LEU A 206 -7.17 14.89 4.88
CA LEU A 206 -6.84 13.49 4.58
C LEU A 206 -6.56 13.27 3.09
N GLN A 207 -7.34 13.90 2.20
CA GLN A 207 -7.07 13.85 0.77
C GLN A 207 -5.70 14.47 0.45
N SER A 208 -5.37 15.61 1.05
CA SER A 208 -4.06 16.24 0.89
C SER A 208 -2.91 15.33 1.35
N LEU A 209 -3.10 14.58 2.45
CA LEU A 209 -2.15 13.56 2.89
C LEU A 209 -2.03 12.43 1.86
N GLN A 210 -3.15 11.89 1.39
CA GLN A 210 -3.15 10.80 0.41
C GLN A 210 -2.47 11.22 -0.90
N ASP A 211 -2.78 12.40 -1.42
CA ASP A 211 -2.16 12.96 -2.61
C ASP A 211 -0.65 13.17 -2.41
N LEU A 212 -0.23 13.62 -1.22
CA LEU A 212 1.18 13.76 -0.89
C LEU A 212 1.90 12.42 -0.83
N LEU A 213 1.30 11.40 -0.20
CA LEU A 213 1.86 10.06 -0.14
C LEU A 213 2.03 9.47 -1.55
N LEU A 214 1.07 9.70 -2.44
CA LEU A 214 1.15 9.25 -3.84
C LEU A 214 2.21 10.00 -4.65
N LYS A 215 2.47 11.27 -4.34
CA LYS A 215 3.57 12.02 -4.97
C LYS A 215 4.96 11.58 -4.50
N LEU A 216 5.05 10.99 -3.31
CA LEU A 216 6.29 10.52 -2.71
C LEU A 216 6.57 9.04 -3.00
N ALA A 217 5.55 8.30 -3.39
CA ALA A 217 5.61 6.92 -3.90
C ALA A 217 6.23 6.86 -5.30
#